data_AF-A0A0G0DRV9-F1
#
_entry.id   AF-A0A0G0DRV9-F1
#
_cell.length_a   1.000
_cell.length_b   1.000
_cell.length_c   1.000
_cell.angle_alpha   90.00
_cell.angle_beta   90.00
_cell.angle_gamma   90.00
#
_symmetry.space_group_name_H-M   'P 1'
#
loop_
_entity.id
_entity.type
_entity.pdbx_description
1 polymer ?
#
loop_
_entity_poly.entity_id
_entity_poly.type
_entity_poly.pdbx_seq_one_letter_code
_entity_poly.pdbx_strand_id
1 'polypeptide(L)' 'MDKYKALIIPILKKYGVSRASLFGSVVRGEQTEKSDIDILVEVPHSKSLFG' A
#
# COMPACT_ATOMS: atom_id res chain seq x y z
N MET A 1 0.17 -8.02 10.70
CA MET A 1 0.38 -6.63 10.21
C MET A 1 1.86 -6.25 10.13
N ASP A 2 2.67 -6.51 11.17
CA ASP A 2 4.08 -6.04 11.17
C ASP A 2 4.98 -6.70 10.14
N LYS A 3 4.63 -7.91 9.67
CA LYS A 3 5.35 -8.67 8.64
C LYS A 3 5.64 -7.86 7.37
N TYR A 4 4.72 -6.98 6.95
CA TYR A 4 4.85 -6.23 5.70
C TYR A 4 5.25 -4.77 5.89
N LYS A 5 5.07 -4.21 7.10
CA LYS A 5 5.35 -2.80 7.38
C LYS A 5 6.82 -2.44 7.09
N ALA A 6 7.75 -3.30 7.46
CA ALA A 6 9.18 -3.08 7.24
C ALA A 6 9.56 -2.97 5.75
N LEU A 7 8.80 -3.63 4.86
CA LEU A 7 9.00 -3.58 3.42
C LEU A 7 8.22 -2.42 2.78
N ILE A 8 6.95 -2.25 3.16
CA ILE A 8 6.03 -1.28 2.53
C ILE A 8 6.39 0.17 2.89
N ILE A 9 6.60 0.47 4.19
CA ILE A 9 6.79 1.84 4.67
C ILE A 9 7.98 2.56 3.99
N PRO A 10 9.20 1.97 3.87
CA PRO A 10 10.31 2.67 3.24
C PRO A 10 10.05 2.97 1.75
N ILE A 11 9.32 2.08 1.05
CA ILE A 11 8.94 2.29 -0.34
C ILE A 11 7.97 3.48 -0.45
N LEU A 12 6.89 3.48 0.34
CA LEU A 12 5.91 4.57 0.33
C LEU A 12 6.56 5.92 0.64
N LYS A 13 7.44 5.97 1.65
CA LYS A 13 8.20 7.19 1.99
C LYS A 13 9.10 7.66 0.85
N LYS A 14 9.82 6.74 0.19
CA LYS A 14 10.68 7.05 -0.96
C LYS A 14 9.91 7.73 -2.10
N TYR A 15 8.64 7.40 -2.27
CA TYR A 15 7.79 7.98 -3.31
C TYR A 15 6.94 9.18 -2.85
N GLY A 16 7.15 9.67 -1.62
CA GLY A 16 6.45 10.84 -1.09
C GLY A 16 4.98 10.60 -0.78
N VAL A 17 4.58 9.35 -0.51
CA VAL A 17 3.22 9.03 -0.08
C VAL A 17 2.99 9.58 1.32
N SER A 18 2.00 10.46 1.48
CA SER A 18 1.66 11.11 2.75
C SER A 18 0.77 10.26 3.64
N ARG A 19 -0.13 9.48 3.04
CA ARG A 19 -1.06 8.59 3.73
C ARG A 19 -1.21 7.28 2.97
N ALA A 20 -1.36 6.19 3.70
CA ALA A 20 -1.67 4.88 3.14
C ALA A 20 -2.64 4.10 4.03
N SER A 21 -3.45 3.24 3.43
CA SER A 21 -4.40 2.38 4.13
C SER A 21 -4.50 1.04 3.43
N LEU A 22 -4.64 -0.03 4.21
CA LEU A 22 -4.90 -1.36 3.65
C LEU A 22 -6.37 -1.49 3.30
N PHE A 23 -6.66 -2.13 2.18
CA PHE A 23 -8.02 -2.47 1.79
C PHE A 23 -8.07 -3.89 1.22
N GLY A 24 -9.18 -4.27 0.61
CA GLY A 24 -9.30 -5.56 -0.07
C GLY A 24 -9.27 -6.76 0.88
N SER A 25 -8.78 -7.89 0.37
CA SER A 25 -8.86 -9.21 1.00
C SER A 25 -8.22 -9.27 2.39
N VAL A 26 -7.15 -8.50 2.61
CA VAL A 26 -6.42 -8.40 3.89
C VAL A 26 -7.31 -7.90 5.03
N VAL A 27 -8.13 -6.89 4.77
CA VAL A 27 -9.03 -6.31 5.79
C VAL A 27 -10.28 -7.17 5.98
N ARG A 28 -10.73 -7.87 4.93
CA ARG A 28 -11.88 -8.79 4.99
C ARG A 28 -11.56 -10.14 5.63
N GLY A 29 -10.28 -10.47 5.82
CA GLY A 29 -9.85 -11.77 6.34
C GLY A 29 -9.91 -12.90 5.30
N GLU A 30 -9.97 -12.55 4.01
CA GLU A 30 -10.08 -13.50 2.89
C GLU A 30 -8.73 -13.75 2.20
N GLN A 31 -7.65 -13.15 2.69
CA GLN A 31 -6.33 -13.28 2.09
C GLN A 31 -5.85 -14.75 2.15
N THR A 32 -5.20 -15.21 1.09
CA THR A 32 -4.52 -16.50 1.03
C THR A 32 -3.01 -16.28 0.92
N GLU A 33 -2.22 -17.34 0.98
CA GLU A 33 -0.76 -17.25 0.77
C GLU A 33 -0.38 -16.75 -0.64
N LYS A 34 -1.32 -16.85 -1.60
CA LYS A 34 -1.15 -16.38 -2.98
C LYS A 34 -1.77 -15.00 -3.23
N SER A 35 -2.43 -14.41 -2.23
CA SER A 35 -3.07 -13.11 -2.37
C SER A 35 -2.06 -11.98 -2.39
N ASP A 36 -2.39 -10.94 -3.15
CA ASP A 36 -1.73 -9.65 -3.12
C ASP A 36 -2.13 -8.84 -1.87
N ILE A 37 -1.46 -7.69 -1.71
CA ILE A 37 -1.76 -6.72 -0.64
C ILE A 37 -2.21 -5.44 -1.31
N ASP A 38 -3.50 -5.15 -1.14
CA ASP A 38 -4.13 -3.94 -1.64
C ASP A 38 -3.85 -2.74 -0.71
N ILE A 39 -3.24 -1.69 -1.26
CA ILE A 39 -2.88 -0.47 -0.52
C ILE A 39 -3.43 0.76 -1.25
N LEU A 40 -4.29 1.51 -0.56
CA LEU A 40 -4.73 2.83 -0.99
C LEU A 40 -3.69 3.84 -0.53
N VAL A 41 -3.25 4.73 -1.41
CA VAL A 41 -2.21 5.72 -1.13
C VAL A 41 -2.63 7.11 -1.55
N GLU A 42 -2.22 8.12 -0.79
CA GLU A 42 -2.24 9.51 -1.22
C GLU A 42 -0.86 9.86 -1.79
N VAL A 43 -0.81 10.10 -3.09
CA VAL A 43 0.41 10.46 -3.82
C VAL A 43 0.51 11.99 -4.01
N PRO A 44 1.73 12.53 -4.21
CA PRO A 44 1.90 13.94 -4.56
C PRO A 44 1.11 14.31 -5.82
N HIS A 45 0.64 15.56 -5.91
CA HIS A 45 -0.11 16.07 -7.07
C HIS A 45 0.65 15.95 -8.40
N SER A 46 1.98 15.88 -8.35
CA SER A 46 2.84 15.66 -9.52
C SER A 46 2.92 14.20 -9.98
N LYS A 47 2.16 13.30 -9.36
CA LYS A 47 2.10 11.88 -9.72
C LYS A 47 0.71 11.53 -10.25
N SER A 48 0.67 11.03 -11.48
CA SER A 48 -0.54 10.53 -12.15
C SER A 48 -0.30 9.10 -12.63
N LEU A 49 -1.37 8.36 -12.92
CA LEU A 49 -1.28 7.00 -13.47
C LEU A 49 -0.74 6.98 -14.91
N PHE A 50 -0.94 8.07 -15.65
CA PHE A 50 -0.65 8.15 -17.09
C PHE A 50 0.50 9.11 -17.45
N GLY A 51 1.18 9.68 -16.45
CA GLY A 51 2.14 10.77 -16.63
C GLY A 51 1.63 12.07 -16.04
#